data_AF-A0A963K0U8-F1
#
_entry.id   AF-A0A963K0U8-F1
#
_cell.length_a   1.000
_cell.length_b   1.000
_cell.length_c   1.000
_cell.angle_alpha   90.00
_cell.angle_beta   90.00
_cell.angle_gamma   90.00
#
_symmetry.space_group_name_H-M   'P 1'
#
loop_
_entity.id
_entity.type
_entity.pdbx_description
1 polymer ?
#
loop_
_entity_poly.entity_id
_entity_poly.type
_entity_poly.pdbx_seq_one_letter_code
_entity_poly.pdbx_strand_id
1 'polypeptide(L)'
;MVVTADQAAIPAQTRGKSQAAFRTISEVADELDVAQHVLRFWESKFPQVRPLKRGGGRRYYRPEDIDLLREIRALLYDEGYTIKGAQKL
;
A
#
# COMPACT_ATOMS: atom_id res chain seq x y z
N MET A 1 3.31 -7.53 29.99
CA MET A 1 3.82 -7.22 28.64
C MET A 1 3.39 -8.36 27.74
N VAL A 2 2.17 -8.29 27.21
CA VAL A 2 1.61 -9.36 26.37
C VAL A 2 1.24 -8.73 25.04
N VAL A 3 1.80 -9.36 24.01
CA VAL A 3 1.74 -9.08 22.58
C VAL A 3 0.33 -8.67 22.13
N THR A 4 0.21 -7.49 21.54
CA THR A 4 -0.96 -7.05 20.77
C THR A 4 -1.05 -7.91 19.52
N ALA A 5 -1.97 -8.87 19.52
CA ALA A 5 -2.40 -9.58 18.33
C ALA A 5 -3.87 -9.28 18.06
N ASP A 6 -4.14 -9.15 16.77
CA ASP A 6 -5.44 -9.25 16.12
C ASP A 6 -6.37 -8.03 16.17
N GLN A 7 -6.19 -7.19 15.16
CA GLN A 7 -7.28 -6.40 14.62
C GLN A 7 -7.43 -6.83 13.15
N ALA A 8 -7.98 -8.03 12.93
CA ALA A 8 -8.49 -8.42 11.63
C ALA A 8 -9.61 -7.46 11.24
N ALA A 9 -9.26 -6.43 10.47
CA ALA A 9 -10.21 -5.52 9.87
C ALA A 9 -11.05 -6.29 8.85
N ILE A 10 -12.37 -6.23 9.01
CA ILE A 10 -13.32 -6.83 8.07
C ILE A 10 -13.10 -6.17 6.69
N PRO A 11 -12.71 -6.90 5.64
CA PRO A 11 -12.46 -6.29 4.35
C PRO A 11 -13.79 -5.77 3.77
N ALA A 12 -13.86 -4.47 3.51
CA ALA A 12 -14.97 -3.87 2.81
C ALA A 12 -15.02 -4.43 1.38
N GLN A 13 -16.13 -5.09 1.04
CA GLN A 13 -16.33 -5.73 -0.27
C GLN A 13 -16.09 -4.74 -1.42
N THR A 14 -15.05 -4.98 -2.22
CA THR A 14 -14.79 -4.15 -3.40
C THR A 14 -15.57 -4.72 -4.59
N ARG A 15 -16.67 -4.05 -4.97
CA ARG A 15 -17.29 -4.20 -6.29
C ARG A 15 -16.21 -4.05 -7.37
N GLY A 16 -16.09 -5.04 -8.24
CA GLY A 16 -15.01 -5.17 -9.22
C GLY A 16 -14.82 -3.93 -10.11
N LYS A 17 -13.82 -3.12 -9.77
CA LYS A 17 -13.26 -2.10 -10.66
C LYS A 17 -12.26 -2.77 -11.61
N SER A 18 -12.24 -2.34 -12.87
CA SER A 18 -11.30 -2.82 -13.87
C SER A 18 -9.85 -2.70 -13.39
N GLN A 19 -8.96 -3.61 -13.81
CA GLN A 19 -7.55 -3.64 -13.40
C GLN A 19 -6.81 -2.32 -13.73
N ALA A 20 -7.25 -1.61 -14.76
CA ALA A 20 -6.70 -0.31 -15.16
C ALA A 20 -7.21 0.90 -14.35
N ALA A 21 -8.15 0.70 -13.41
CA ALA A 21 -8.79 1.81 -12.71
C ALA A 21 -7.89 2.36 -11.59
N PHE A 22 -7.85 3.69 -11.48
CA PHE A 22 -7.22 4.36 -10.35
C PHE A 22 -7.87 3.96 -9.02
N ARG A 23 -7.03 3.71 -8.00
CA ARG A 23 -7.47 3.36 -6.65
C ARG A 23 -7.13 4.47 -5.67
N THR A 24 -7.97 4.65 -4.66
CA THR A 24 -7.67 5.53 -3.52
C THR A 24 -6.78 4.83 -2.51
N ILE A 25 -6.17 5.57 -1.58
CA ILE A 25 -5.33 4.99 -0.52
C ILE A 25 -6.06 3.96 0.35
N SER A 26 -7.35 4.16 0.59
CA SER A 26 -8.17 3.20 1.35
C SER A 26 -8.31 1.89 0.60
N GLU A 27 -8.60 1.95 -0.70
CA GLU A 27 -8.76 0.75 -1.53
C GLU A 27 -7.44 -0.02 -1.68
N VAL A 28 -6.31 0.68 -1.81
CA VAL A 28 -4.99 0.04 -1.88
C VAL A 28 -4.60 -0.56 -0.53
N ALA A 29 -4.93 0.11 0.57
CA ALA A 29 -4.72 -0.41 1.93
C ALA A 29 -5.49 -1.72 2.16
N ASP A 30 -6.78 -1.73 1.78
CA ASP A 30 -7.63 -2.91 1.88
C ASP A 30 -7.13 -4.05 0.97
N GLU A 31 -6.65 -3.73 -0.24
CA GLU A 31 -6.13 -4.72 -1.19
C GLU A 31 -4.82 -5.36 -0.75
N LEU A 32 -3.93 -4.58 -0.10
CA LEU A 32 -2.62 -5.04 0.35
C LEU A 32 -2.64 -5.57 1.79
N ASP A 33 -3.78 -5.49 2.47
CA ASP A 33 -3.94 -5.82 3.89
C ASP A 33 -2.93 -5.06 4.78
N VAL A 34 -2.82 -3.74 4.56
CA VAL A 34 -1.97 -2.86 5.35
C VAL A 34 -2.72 -1.59 5.75
N ALA A 35 -2.39 -1.00 6.89
CA ALA A 35 -3.01 0.25 7.29
C ALA A 35 -2.62 1.42 6.36
N GLN A 36 -3.55 2.35 6.10
CA GLN A 36 -3.29 3.51 5.23
C GLN A 36 -2.06 4.34 5.65
N HIS A 37 -1.76 4.44 6.95
CA HIS A 37 -0.58 5.17 7.42
C HIS A 37 0.74 4.47 7.05
N VAL A 38 0.74 3.15 6.88
CA VAL A 38 1.89 2.38 6.37
C VAL A 38 2.14 2.75 4.91
N LEU A 39 1.10 2.84 4.08
CA LEU A 39 1.24 3.31 2.70
C LEU A 39 1.79 4.74 2.62
N ARG A 40 1.31 5.65 3.48
CA ARG A 40 1.86 7.02 3.58
C ARG A 40 3.33 7.01 3.97
N PHE A 41 3.71 6.10 4.87
CA PHE A 41 5.10 5.94 5.26
C PHE A 41 5.94 5.40 4.10
N TRP A 42 5.46 4.40 3.37
CA TRP A 42 6.14 3.86 2.18
C TRP A 42 6.30 4.89 1.07
N GLU A 43 5.31 5.74 0.79
CA GLU A 43 5.45 6.89 -0.12
C GLU A 43 6.65 7.78 0.21
N SER A 44 6.98 7.93 1.50
CA SER A 44 8.14 8.72 1.94
C SER A 44 9.48 8.01 1.79
N LYS A 45 9.47 6.68 1.66
CA LYS A 45 10.67 5.83 1.57
C LYS A 45 10.94 5.37 0.15
N PHE A 46 9.92 5.19 -0.66
CA PHE A 46 10.01 4.69 -2.03
C PHE A 46 9.54 5.79 -2.99
N PRO A 47 10.43 6.69 -3.43
CA PRO A 47 10.07 7.82 -4.29
C PRO A 47 9.59 7.42 -5.69
N GLN A 48 9.68 6.13 -6.02
CA GLN A 48 9.11 5.51 -7.22
C GLN A 48 7.58 5.37 -7.11
N VAL A 49 7.04 5.19 -5.90
CA VAL A 49 5.60 5.22 -5.64
C VAL A 49 5.12 6.66 -5.71
N ARG A 50 4.47 7.05 -6.82
CA ARG A 50 4.10 8.44 -7.10
C ARG A 50 2.59 8.57 -7.34
N PRO A 51 1.78 8.58 -6.26
CA PRO A 51 0.34 8.76 -6.42
C PRO A 51 0.03 10.11 -7.06
N LEU A 52 -0.95 10.13 -7.96
CA LEU A 52 -1.49 11.38 -8.49
C LEU A 52 -2.17 12.16 -7.36
N LYS A 53 -1.65 13.36 -7.10
CA LYS A 53 -2.23 14.33 -6.16
C LYS A 53 -3.26 15.16 -6.91
N ARG A 54 -4.54 14.98 -6.58
CA ARG A 54 -5.63 15.83 -7.09
C ARG A 54 -5.95 16.93 -6.06
N GLY A 55 -6.66 17.97 -6.50
CA GLY A 55 -7.18 19.02 -5.60
C GLY A 55 -7.87 18.42 -4.36
N GLY A 56 -7.65 19.03 -3.19
CA GLY A 56 -8.16 18.54 -1.91
C GLY A 56 -7.32 17.45 -1.24
N GLY A 57 -6.09 17.20 -1.69
CA GLY A 57 -5.14 16.31 -0.99
C GLY A 57 -5.42 14.81 -1.15
N ARG A 58 -6.35 14.45 -2.05
CA ARG A 58 -6.67 13.04 -2.36
C ARG A 58 -5.57 12.44 -3.23
N ARG A 59 -5.21 11.20 -2.90
CA ARG A 59 -4.21 10.39 -3.60
C ARG A 59 -4.91 9.33 -4.43
N TYR A 60 -4.51 9.22 -5.68
CA TYR A 60 -4.94 8.15 -6.58
C TYR A 60 -3.70 7.40 -7.06
N TYR A 61 -3.70 6.08 -6.90
CA TYR A 61 -2.65 5.19 -7.37
C TYR A 61 -3.02 4.67 -8.74
N ARG A 62 -2.05 4.71 -9.66
CA ARG A 62 -2.16 4.01 -10.94
C ARG A 62 -1.97 2.52 -10.71
N PRO A 63 -2.42 1.66 -11.65
CA PRO A 63 -2.11 0.24 -11.62
C PRO A 63 -0.62 -0.05 -11.37
N GLU A 64 0.27 0.66 -12.07
CA GLU A 64 1.73 0.54 -11.90
C GLU A 64 2.21 0.89 -10.48
N ASP A 65 1.62 1.92 -9.85
CA ASP A 65 1.98 2.28 -8.47
C ASP A 65 1.50 1.18 -7.49
N ILE A 66 0.39 0.50 -7.79
CA ILE A 66 -0.16 -0.60 -6.98
C ILE A 66 0.71 -1.84 -7.13
N ASP A 67 1.15 -2.18 -8.34
CA ASP A 67 2.04 -3.32 -8.57
C ASP A 67 3.37 -3.15 -7.82
N LEU A 68 3.96 -1.94 -7.87
CA LEU A 68 5.14 -1.63 -7.08
C LEU A 68 4.89 -1.76 -5.56
N LEU A 69 3.72 -1.34 -5.08
CA LEU A 69 3.36 -1.49 -3.67
C LEU A 69 3.15 -2.96 -3.26
N ARG A 70 2.69 -3.83 -4.16
CA ARG A 70 2.62 -5.28 -3.94
C ARG A 70 4.02 -5.87 -3.79
N GLU A 71 4.96 -5.48 -4.65
CA GLU A 71 6.36 -5.91 -4.55
C GLU A 71 7.01 -5.46 -3.25
N ILE A 72 6.83 -4.19 -2.87
CA ILE A 72 7.33 -3.66 -1.59
C ILE A 72 6.73 -4.45 -0.42
N ARG A 73 5.43 -4.76 -0.45
CA ARG A 73 4.79 -5.58 0.59
C ARG A 73 5.44 -6.97 0.67
N ALA A 74 5.62 -7.65 -0.47
CA ALA A 74 6.22 -8.97 -0.52
C ALA A 74 7.64 -8.97 0.07
N LEU A 75 8.47 -8.01 -0.34
CA LEU A 75 9.82 -7.85 0.21
C LEU A 75 9.81 -7.67 1.73
N LEU A 76 8.94 -6.81 2.25
CA LEU A 76 8.96 -6.45 3.67
C LEU A 76 8.30 -7.49 4.59
N TYR A 77 7.18 -8.07 4.16
CA TYR A 77 6.37 -8.97 4.99
C TYR A 77 6.61 -10.45 4.68
N ASP A 78 6.74 -10.80 3.40
CA ASP A 78 6.85 -12.20 2.99
C ASP A 78 8.32 -12.64 3.00
N GLU A 79 9.24 -11.78 2.56
CA GLU A 79 10.69 -12.07 2.51
C GLU A 79 11.49 -11.52 3.70
N GLY A 80 10.88 -10.66 4.53
CA GLY A 80 11.50 -10.14 5.75
C GLY A 80 12.62 -9.10 5.53
N TYR A 81 12.65 -8.44 4.37
CA TYR A 81 13.58 -7.35 4.12
C TYR A 81 13.28 -6.16 5.05
N THR A 82 14.34 -5.43 5.40
CA THR A 82 14.18 -4.10 5.98
C THR A 82 13.89 -3.07 4.88
N ILE A 83 13.33 -1.91 5.25
CA ILE A 83 13.12 -0.79 4.32
C ILE A 83 14.40 -0.45 3.54
N LYS A 84 15.55 -0.39 4.23
CA LYS A 84 16.84 -0.11 3.59
C LYS A 84 17.32 -1.22 2.65
N GLY A 85 16.92 -2.47 2.91
CA GLY A 85 17.21 -3.60 2.04
C GLY A 85 16.39 -3.53 0.76
N ALA A 86 15.07 -3.33 0.88
CA ALA A 86 14.16 -3.21 -0.25
C ALA A 86 14.50 -2.01 -1.17
N GLN A 87 15.02 -0.91 -0.62
CA GLN A 87 15.43 0.28 -1.40
C GLN A 87 16.66 0.06 -2.30
N LYS A 88 17.43 -1.02 -2.11
CA LYS A 88 18.69 -1.27 -2.84
C LYS A 88 18.53 -2.24 -4.00
N LEU A 89 17.33 -2.81 -4.17
CA LEU A 89 16.94 -3.60 -5.33
C LEU A 89 16.51 -2.66 -6.46
#